data_AF-A0A4R6Y4E1-F1
#
_entry.id   AF-A0A4R6Y4E1-F1
#
_cell.length_a   1.000
_cell.length_b   1.000
_cell.length_c   1.000
_cell.angle_alpha   90.00
_cell.angle_beta   90.00
_cell.angle_gamma   90.00
#
_symmetry.space_group_name_H-M   'P 1'
#
loop_
_entity.id
_entity.type
_entity.pdbx_description
1 polymer ?
#
loop_
_entity_poly.entity_id
_entity_poly.type
_entity_poly.pdbx_seq_one_letter_code
_entity_poly.pdbx_strand_id
1 'polypeptide(L)'
;MNLIAGKPDPKTITSSATFGTSAPVRHVVDASTGERIGWIRPSKTGWIEWRAFTRQGLERTEAEALEAMAAAVLEYRACEAADAAHVAEVLSLPEPERTARRNRDKAAVAVEIERSRSVIRQHDLDRAERALSEAEAELEIAMTISNRRAAA
;
A
#
# COMPACT_ATOMS: atom_id res chain seq x y z
N MET A 1 -12.92 11.45 -10.21
CA MET A 1 -13.50 11.15 -8.87
C MET A 1 -13.98 12.45 -8.27
N ASN A 2 -15.14 12.47 -7.59
CA ASN A 2 -15.69 13.70 -7.03
C ASN A 2 -15.71 13.60 -5.49
N LEU A 3 -14.72 14.20 -4.83
CA LEU A 3 -14.58 14.13 -3.38
C LEU A 3 -15.26 15.32 -2.71
N ILE A 4 -16.06 15.05 -1.68
CA ILE A 4 -16.75 16.08 -0.91
C ILE A 4 -16.44 15.90 0.57
N ALA A 5 -15.96 16.97 1.20
CA ALA A 5 -15.77 17.01 2.65
C ALA A 5 -17.08 17.41 3.36
N GLY A 6 -17.56 16.51 4.21
CA GLY A 6 -18.77 16.68 5.00
C GLY A 6 -18.62 17.70 6.14
N LYS A 7 -19.63 17.73 7.02
CA LYS A 7 -19.63 18.60 8.19
C LYS A 7 -18.56 18.17 9.20
N PRO A 8 -18.00 19.10 9.99
CA PRO A 8 -17.05 18.74 11.04
C PRO A 8 -17.69 17.82 12.07
N ASP A 9 -16.98 16.75 12.45
CA ASP A 9 -17.39 15.86 13.53
C ASP A 9 -16.80 16.36 14.87
N PRO A 10 -17.61 16.95 15.76
CA PRO A 10 -17.13 17.49 17.02
C PRO A 10 -16.56 16.43 17.96
N LYS A 11 -16.90 15.14 17.78
CA LYS A 11 -16.36 14.05 18.60
C LYS A 11 -14.89 13.77 18.34
N THR A 12 -14.36 14.27 17.24
CA THR A 12 -12.95 14.07 16.84
C THR A 12 -12.02 15.15 17.38
N ILE A 13 -12.55 16.12 18.12
CA ILE A 13 -11.75 17.14 18.80
C ILE A 13 -10.91 16.46 19.87
N THR A 14 -9.60 16.64 19.78
CA THR A 14 -8.66 16.22 20.82
C THR A 14 -8.02 17.44 21.45
N SER A 15 -7.98 17.48 22.78
CA SER A 15 -7.27 18.52 23.54
C SER A 15 -6.07 17.93 24.26
N SER A 16 -4.90 18.51 24.03
CA SER A 16 -3.67 18.19 24.76
C SER A 16 -3.17 19.43 25.49
N ALA A 17 -2.61 19.27 26.69
CA ALA A 17 -1.94 20.36 27.39
C ALA A 17 -0.74 20.91 26.60
N THR A 18 -0.05 20.04 25.86
CA THR A 18 1.14 20.38 25.06
C THR A 18 0.79 20.95 23.69
N PHE A 19 -0.22 20.37 23.03
CA PHE A 19 -0.54 20.71 21.65
C PHE A 19 -1.83 21.52 21.51
N GLY A 20 -2.49 21.87 22.61
CA GLY A 20 -3.80 22.51 22.68
C GLY A 20 -4.92 21.70 22.03
N THR A 21 -6.03 22.37 21.71
CA THR A 21 -7.19 21.74 21.05
C THR A 21 -6.97 21.63 19.54
N SER A 22 -7.22 20.46 18.96
CA SER A 22 -7.22 20.21 17.52
C SER A 22 -8.58 20.55 16.91
N ALA A 23 -8.58 20.94 15.63
CA ALA A 23 -9.82 21.19 14.92
C ALA A 23 -10.58 19.86 14.68
N PRO A 24 -11.92 19.88 14.70
CA PRO A 24 -12.72 18.72 14.34
C PRO A 24 -12.43 18.29 12.89
N VAL A 25 -12.39 16.99 12.70
CA VAL A 25 -12.20 16.33 11.42
C VAL A 25 -13.48 16.42 10.58
N ARG A 26 -13.33 16.65 9.27
CA ARG A 26 -14.40 16.53 8.28
C ARG A 26 -14.16 15.26 7.47
N HIS A 27 -15.14 14.36 7.46
CA HIS A 27 -15.04 13.15 6.64
C HIS A 27 -15.20 13.47 5.17
N VAL A 28 -14.35 12.86 4.35
CA VAL A 28 -14.40 12.99 2.90
C VAL A 28 -15.04 11.74 2.32
N VAL A 29 -16.03 11.94 1.47
CA VAL A 29 -16.72 10.88 0.74
C VAL A 29 -16.53 11.06 -0.75
N ASP A 30 -16.45 9.95 -1.48
CA ASP A 30 -16.62 9.95 -2.92
C ASP A 30 -18.12 10.10 -3.22
N ALA A 31 -18.51 11.23 -3.80
CA ALA A 31 -19.91 11.54 -4.07
C ALA A 31 -20.56 10.57 -5.07
N SER A 32 -19.75 9.89 -5.89
CA SER A 32 -20.24 8.96 -6.90
C SER A 32 -20.58 7.58 -6.33
N THR A 33 -19.87 7.14 -5.29
CA THR A 33 -20.04 5.80 -4.69
C THR A 33 -20.62 5.85 -3.28
N GLY A 34 -20.60 7.01 -2.62
CA GLY A 34 -20.91 7.16 -1.20
C GLY A 34 -19.82 6.61 -0.27
N GLU A 35 -18.69 6.14 -0.82
CA GLU A 35 -17.61 5.55 -0.03
C GLU A 35 -16.92 6.61 0.82
N ARG A 36 -16.67 6.28 2.08
CA ARG A 36 -15.83 7.10 2.95
C ARG A 36 -14.37 6.88 2.62
N ILE A 37 -13.76 7.86 1.97
CA ILE A 37 -12.37 7.85 1.51
C ILE A 37 -11.40 8.16 2.64
N GLY A 38 -11.78 9.06 3.53
CA GLY A 38 -10.87 9.54 4.56
C GLY A 38 -11.37 10.79 5.24
N TRP A 39 -10.44 11.71 5.48
CA TRP A 39 -10.75 12.93 6.19
C TRP A 39 -9.78 14.08 5.96
N ILE A 40 -10.27 15.29 6.22
CA ILE A 40 -9.48 16.52 6.30
C ILE A 40 -9.71 17.25 7.63
N ARG A 41 -8.73 18.05 8.08
CA ARG A 41 -8.93 19.01 9.16
C ARG A 41 -8.01 20.23 8.99
N PRO A 42 -8.44 21.43 9.40
CA PRO A 42 -7.54 22.56 9.52
C PRO A 42 -6.48 22.30 10.60
N SER A 43 -5.21 22.57 10.27
CA SER A 43 -4.12 22.60 11.22
C SER A 43 -4.07 23.97 11.92
N LYS A 44 -3.31 24.06 13.01
CA LYS A 44 -3.09 25.33 13.72
C LYS A 44 -2.25 26.33 12.94
N THR A 45 -1.50 25.86 11.95
CA THR A 45 -0.60 26.68 11.13
C THR A 45 -1.29 27.22 9.87
N GLY A 46 -2.59 26.99 9.71
CA GLY A 46 -3.37 27.43 8.54
C GLY A 46 -3.30 26.47 7.34
N TRP A 47 -2.72 25.28 7.51
CA TRP A 47 -2.70 24.24 6.48
C TRP A 47 -3.89 23.31 6.64
N ILE A 48 -4.19 22.51 5.61
CA ILE A 48 -5.18 21.45 5.64
C ILE A 48 -4.45 20.11 5.75
N GLU A 49 -4.58 19.48 6.92
CA GLU A 49 -4.17 18.09 7.10
C GLU A 49 -5.19 17.17 6.46
N TRP A 50 -4.71 16.18 5.73
CA TRP A 50 -5.57 15.21 5.06
C TRP A 50 -5.04 13.79 5.22
N ARG A 51 -5.96 12.82 5.16
CA ARG A 51 -5.64 11.39 5.12
C ARG A 51 -6.64 10.65 4.24
N ALA A 52 -6.12 9.83 3.34
CA ALA A 52 -6.88 8.90 2.50
C ALA A 52 -6.19 7.53 2.55
N PHE A 53 -6.89 6.51 3.03
CA PHE A 53 -6.34 5.16 3.20
C PHE A 53 -4.98 5.15 3.96
N THR A 54 -3.91 4.71 3.28
CA THR A 54 -2.54 4.60 3.80
C THR A 54 -1.70 5.86 3.59
N ARG A 55 -2.23 6.87 2.87
CA ARG A 55 -1.54 8.13 2.58
C ARG A 55 -2.09 9.28 3.44
N GLN A 56 -1.22 10.21 3.78
CA GLN A 56 -1.57 11.43 4.50
C GLN A 56 -0.65 12.57 4.06
N GLY A 57 -1.10 13.81 4.25
CA GLY A 57 -0.36 14.99 3.82
C GLY A 57 -0.89 16.29 4.41
N LEU A 58 -0.32 17.39 3.93
CA LEU A 58 -0.57 18.76 4.35
C LEU A 58 -0.60 19.64 3.10
N GLU A 59 -1.74 20.26 2.81
CA GLU A 59 -1.87 21.23 1.70
C GLU A 59 -2.25 22.62 2.21
N ARG A 60 -2.16 23.63 1.35
CA ARG A 60 -2.50 25.01 1.74
C ARG A 60 -3.99 25.27 1.67
N THR A 61 -4.70 24.58 0.78
CA THR A 61 -6.15 24.75 0.61
C THR A 61 -6.91 23.44 0.69
N GLU A 62 -8.22 23.53 0.96
CA GLU A 62 -9.10 22.36 0.94
C GLU A 62 -9.19 21.74 -0.46
N ALA A 63 -9.18 22.56 -1.51
CA ALA A 63 -9.21 22.08 -2.89
C ALA A 63 -7.96 21.24 -3.22
N GLU A 64 -6.77 21.76 -2.91
CA GLU A 64 -5.51 21.02 -3.07
C GLU A 64 -5.51 19.72 -2.27
N ALA A 65 -6.00 19.75 -1.02
CA ALA A 65 -6.09 18.55 -0.19
C ALA A 65 -7.01 17.49 -0.81
N LEU A 66 -8.16 17.90 -1.35
CA LEU A 66 -9.07 16.98 -2.03
C LEU A 66 -8.48 16.43 -3.34
N GLU A 67 -7.72 17.22 -4.09
CA GLU A 67 -7.00 16.75 -5.28
C GLU A 67 -5.89 15.74 -4.92
N ALA A 68 -5.09 16.04 -3.89
CA ALA A 68 -4.05 15.14 -3.39
C ALA A 68 -4.64 13.83 -2.85
N MET A 69 -5.73 13.91 -2.08
CA MET A 69 -6.51 12.74 -1.67
C MET A 69 -6.99 11.96 -2.89
N ALA A 70 -7.48 12.64 -3.94
CA ALA A 70 -7.98 11.96 -5.11
C ALA A 70 -6.90 11.18 -5.87
N ALA A 71 -5.71 11.76 -6.01
CA ALA A 71 -4.56 11.07 -6.58
C ALA A 71 -4.15 9.86 -5.72
N ALA A 72 -4.08 10.02 -4.39
CA ALA A 72 -3.72 8.93 -3.48
C ALA A 72 -4.71 7.75 -3.52
N VAL A 73 -6.01 8.03 -3.69
CA VAL A 73 -7.05 7.00 -3.84
C VAL A 73 -6.90 6.23 -5.14
N LEU A 74 -6.62 6.93 -6.24
CA LEU A 74 -6.41 6.29 -7.54
C LEU A 74 -5.15 5.40 -7.52
N GLU A 75 -4.06 5.89 -6.92
CA GLU A 75 -2.86 5.10 -6.69
C GLU A 75 -3.16 3.86 -5.85
N TYR A 76 -3.83 4.02 -4.70
CA TYR A 76 -4.19 2.91 -3.83
C TYR A 76 -5.04 1.86 -4.55
N ARG A 77 -6.09 2.27 -5.27
CA ARG A 77 -6.95 1.35 -6.02
C ARG A 77 -6.21 0.65 -7.16
N ALA A 78 -5.25 1.32 -7.81
CA ALA A 78 -4.41 0.70 -8.83
C ALA A 78 -3.50 -0.37 -8.21
N CYS A 79 -2.90 -0.10 -7.04
CA CYS A 79 -2.11 -1.09 -6.30
C CYS A 79 -2.97 -2.29 -5.87
N GLU A 80 -4.15 -2.06 -5.27
CA GLU A 80 -5.07 -3.13 -4.87
C GLU A 80 -5.51 -4.00 -6.07
N ALA A 81 -5.79 -3.39 -7.22
CA ALA A 81 -6.13 -4.12 -8.43
C ALA A 81 -4.96 -4.96 -8.95
N ALA A 82 -3.73 -4.43 -8.89
CA ALA A 82 -2.52 -5.16 -9.27
C ALA A 82 -2.24 -6.33 -8.32
N ASP A 83 -2.38 -6.12 -7.00
CA ASP A 83 -2.21 -7.15 -5.98
C ASP A 83 -3.25 -8.26 -6.15
N ALA A 84 -4.51 -7.90 -6.39
CA ALA A 84 -5.57 -8.88 -6.66
C ALA A 84 -5.30 -9.70 -7.93
N ALA A 85 -4.83 -9.06 -9.01
CA ALA A 85 -4.44 -9.74 -10.23
C ALA A 85 -3.26 -10.70 -10.01
N HIS A 86 -2.24 -10.28 -9.26
CA HIS A 86 -1.09 -11.12 -8.89
C HIS A 86 -1.53 -12.33 -8.06
N VAL A 87 -2.37 -12.12 -7.04
CA VAL A 87 -2.89 -13.22 -6.22
C VAL A 87 -3.69 -14.21 -7.06
N ALA A 88 -4.53 -13.73 -7.98
CA ALA A 88 -5.28 -14.59 -8.89
C ALA A 88 -4.37 -15.39 -9.83
N GLU A 89 -3.34 -14.77 -10.40
CA GLU A 89 -2.31 -15.44 -11.21
C GLU A 89 -1.64 -16.56 -10.40
N VAL A 90 -1.12 -16.24 -9.22
CA VAL A 90 -0.42 -17.23 -8.37
C VAL A 90 -1.35 -18.38 -7.97
N LEU A 91 -2.60 -18.10 -7.61
CA LEU A 91 -3.56 -19.14 -7.24
C LEU A 91 -3.94 -20.05 -8.42
N SER A 92 -3.87 -19.55 -9.64
CA SER A 92 -4.14 -20.34 -10.85
C SER A 92 -3.05 -21.36 -11.18
N LEU A 93 -1.82 -21.16 -10.68
CA LEU A 93 -0.71 -22.09 -10.89
C LEU A 93 -0.98 -23.44 -10.19
N PRO A 94 -0.60 -24.57 -10.80
CA PRO A 94 -0.67 -25.88 -10.14
C PRO A 94 0.42 -26.02 -9.06
N GLU A 95 0.30 -27.02 -8.19
CA GLU A 95 1.42 -27.44 -7.35
C GLU A 95 2.41 -28.31 -8.18
N PRO A 96 3.73 -28.18 -7.99
CA PRO A 96 4.43 -27.39 -6.96
C PRO A 96 4.76 -25.93 -7.34
N GLU A 97 4.42 -25.49 -8.56
CA GLU A 97 4.77 -24.15 -9.07
C GLU A 97 4.22 -23.02 -8.19
N ARG A 98 2.98 -23.17 -7.72
CA ARG A 98 2.35 -22.18 -6.84
C ARG A 98 3.16 -21.94 -5.57
N THR A 99 3.58 -23.01 -4.90
CA THR A 99 4.41 -22.93 -3.70
C THR A 99 5.76 -22.28 -4.02
N ALA A 100 6.41 -22.71 -5.10
CA ALA A 100 7.69 -22.15 -5.52
C ALA A 100 7.59 -20.64 -5.87
N ARG A 101 6.52 -20.22 -6.55
CA ARG A 101 6.25 -18.80 -6.87
C ARG A 101 6.08 -17.97 -5.59
N ARG A 102 5.31 -18.45 -4.62
CA ARG A 102 5.14 -17.78 -3.33
C ARG A 102 6.45 -17.65 -2.55
N ASN A 103 7.28 -18.70 -2.58
CA ASN A 103 8.60 -18.67 -1.93
C ASN A 103 9.52 -17.64 -2.56
N ARG A 104 9.53 -17.56 -3.90
CA ARG A 104 10.27 -16.55 -4.65
C ARG A 104 9.80 -15.14 -4.30
N ASP A 105 8.49 -14.89 -4.29
CA ASP A 105 7.94 -13.56 -3.98
C ASP A 105 8.30 -13.13 -2.54
N LYS A 106 8.21 -14.07 -1.57
CA LYS A 106 8.65 -13.83 -0.20
C LYS A 106 10.13 -13.48 -0.11
N ALA A 107 10.99 -14.18 -0.87
CA ALA A 107 12.42 -13.92 -0.91
C ALA A 107 12.72 -12.55 -1.55
N ALA A 108 12.00 -12.18 -2.61
CA ALA A 108 12.13 -10.88 -3.27
C ALA A 108 11.78 -9.71 -2.31
N VAL A 109 10.69 -9.86 -1.55
CA VAL A 109 10.32 -8.87 -0.51
C VAL A 109 11.41 -8.76 0.56
N ALA A 110 12.03 -9.87 0.97
CA ALA A 110 13.12 -9.83 1.94
C ALA A 110 14.34 -9.04 1.43
N VAL A 111 14.71 -9.22 0.15
CA VAL A 111 15.79 -8.41 -0.47
C VAL A 111 15.44 -6.92 -0.47
N GLU A 112 14.20 -6.57 -0.84
CA GLU A 112 13.76 -5.18 -0.88
C GLU A 112 13.78 -4.52 0.51
N ILE A 113 13.37 -5.26 1.55
CA ILE A 113 13.46 -4.81 2.94
C ILE A 113 14.92 -4.50 3.31
N GLU A 114 15.86 -5.38 2.99
CA GLU A 114 17.28 -5.17 3.31
C GLU A 114 17.87 -3.96 2.56
N ARG A 115 17.51 -3.78 1.28
CA ARG A 115 17.94 -2.63 0.47
C ARG A 115 17.36 -1.30 0.94
N SER A 116 16.15 -1.33 1.49
CA SER A 116 15.45 -0.15 2.02
C SER A 116 15.86 0.24 3.44
N ARG A 117 16.73 -0.54 4.12
CA ARG A 117 17.20 -0.20 5.46
C ARG A 117 18.01 1.10 5.44
N SER A 118 17.79 1.94 6.45
CA SER A 118 18.59 3.17 6.65
C SER A 118 20.08 2.89 6.89
N VAL A 119 20.41 1.73 7.44
CA VAL A 119 21.77 1.21 7.58
C VAL A 119 21.80 -0.19 7.00
N ILE A 120 22.48 -0.36 5.87
CA ILE A 120 22.60 -1.64 5.18
C ILE A 120 23.65 -2.50 5.89
N ARG A 121 23.24 -3.69 6.32
CA ARG A 121 24.14 -4.73 6.82
C ARG A 121 24.45 -5.68 5.67
N GLN A 122 25.66 -5.57 5.11
CA GLN A 122 26.02 -6.30 3.89
C GLN A 122 25.77 -7.82 4.01
N HIS A 123 26.11 -8.42 5.15
CA HIS A 123 25.87 -9.84 5.39
C HIS A 123 24.39 -10.24 5.32
N ASP A 124 23.48 -9.40 5.83
CA ASP A 124 22.04 -9.67 5.80
C ASP A 124 21.50 -9.55 4.37
N LEU A 125 21.99 -8.55 3.62
CA LEU A 125 21.67 -8.36 2.21
C LEU A 125 22.16 -9.55 1.37
N ASP A 126 23.42 -9.96 1.51
CA ASP A 126 24.00 -11.10 0.80
C ASP A 126 23.26 -12.41 1.11
N ARG A 127 22.75 -12.55 2.34
CA ARG A 127 21.92 -13.70 2.72
C ARG A 127 20.54 -13.65 2.04
N ALA A 128 19.91 -12.48 2.00
CA ALA A 128 18.62 -12.31 1.33
C ALA A 128 18.74 -12.54 -0.19
N GLU A 129 19.79 -12.03 -0.82
CA GLU A 129 20.03 -12.19 -2.27
C GLU A 129 20.30 -13.65 -2.63
N ARG A 130 21.06 -14.39 -1.81
CA ARG A 130 21.23 -15.84 -1.98
C ARG A 130 19.91 -16.60 -1.87
N ALA A 131 19.09 -16.28 -0.86
CA ALA A 131 17.78 -16.91 -0.70
C ALA A 131 16.84 -16.63 -1.88
N LEU A 132 16.90 -15.42 -2.47
CA LEU A 132 16.16 -15.12 -3.69
C LEU A 132 16.66 -15.96 -4.87
N SER A 133 17.98 -16.05 -5.07
CA SER A 133 18.56 -16.87 -6.13
C SER A 133 18.18 -18.35 -6.01
N GLU A 134 18.17 -18.90 -4.79
CA GLU A 134 17.74 -20.28 -4.53
C GLU A 134 16.25 -20.47 -4.87
N ALA A 135 15.38 -19.56 -4.45
CA ALA A 135 13.95 -19.63 -4.72
C ALA A 135 13.62 -19.47 -6.22
N GLU A 136 14.39 -18.66 -6.97
CA GLU A 136 14.26 -18.53 -8.42
C GLU A 136 14.64 -19.84 -9.13
N ALA A 137 15.71 -20.52 -8.68
CA ALA A 137 16.08 -21.82 -9.21
C ALA A 137 15.03 -22.90 -8.90
N GLU A 138 14.47 -22.92 -7.68
CA GLU A 138 13.38 -23.84 -7.32
C GLU A 138 12.14 -23.66 -8.20
N LEU A 139 11.78 -22.41 -8.50
CA LEU A 139 10.66 -22.10 -9.36
C LEU A 139 10.90 -22.55 -10.81
N GLU A 140 12.10 -22.33 -11.34
CA GLU A 140 12.47 -22.80 -12.68
C GLU A 140 12.38 -24.33 -12.78
N ILE A 141 12.85 -25.05 -11.75
CA ILE A 141 12.73 -26.51 -11.66
C ILE A 141 11.26 -26.93 -11.62
N ALA A 142 10.44 -26.28 -10.78
CA ALA A 142 9.02 -26.60 -10.64
C ALA A 142 8.26 -26.43 -11.97
N MET A 143 8.49 -25.32 -12.67
CA MET A 143 7.90 -25.04 -13.98
C MET A 143 8.38 -26.04 -15.04
N THR A 144 9.66 -26.40 -15.03
CA THR A 144 10.22 -27.38 -15.97
C THR A 144 9.62 -28.77 -15.80
N ILE A 145 9.42 -29.22 -14.56
CA ILE A 145 8.80 -30.52 -14.27
C ILE A 145 7.35 -30.56 -14.77
N SER A 146 6.60 -29.48 -14.53
CA SER A 146 5.21 -29.38 -14.94
C SER A 146 5.05 -29.38 -16.47
N ASN A 147 5.88 -28.60 -17.17
CA ASN A 147 5.89 -28.58 -18.65
C ASN A 147 6.21 -29.96 -19.25
N ARG A 148 7.13 -30.71 -18.65
CA ARG A 148 7.43 -32.09 -19.09
C ARG A 148 6.26 -33.04 -18.87
N ARG A 149 5.50 -32.87 -17.78
CA ARG A 149 4.30 -33.69 -17.51
C ARG A 149 3.14 -33.37 -18.45
N ALA A 150 3.01 -32.11 -18.86
CA ALA A 150 1.96 -31.71 -19.81
C ALA A 150 2.22 -32.18 -21.25
N ALA A 151 3.48 -32.51 -21.60
CA ALA A 151 3.90 -32.93 -22.93
C ALA A 151 3.96 -34.45 -23.14
N ALA A 152 3.74 -35.24 -22.08
CA ALA A 152 3.76 -36.71 -22.09
C ALA A 152 2.34 -37.29 -22.06
#